data_AF-A0AA38UY05-F1
#
_entry.id   AF-A0AA38UY05-F1
#
_cell.length_a   1.000
_cell.length_b   1.000
_cell.length_c   1.000
_cell.angle_alpha   90.00
_cell.angle_beta   90.00
_cell.angle_gamma   90.00
#
_symmetry.space_group_name_H-M   'P 1'
#
loop_
_entity.id
_entity.type
_entity.pdbx_description
1 polymer ?
#
loop_
_entity_poly.entity_id
_entity_poly.type
_entity_poly.pdbx_seq_one_letter_code
_entity_poly.pdbx_strand_id
1 'polypeptide(L)'
;MANDNKRSAFNATRLTSSTFLIKEFDDIYSEHPYVYAIIIPAKSVLSSRHGTIILIDTGCGGASNDPNARISSLREFIETVEVTDNDNKPLNGDDDRQGRMGYIVVLTHCHYDHILGVEHFSDSLILASSHYPEFFHNIPEHSLCNFLNIHTPKYKPTLVPHGHTISNRITILHTPGHTPDSLTVYDPTSEQPMLYVGDSLYEYEPIIFPNEGSIVDWFRSMEALIEFVRNQESLLGIDSEDKEDSDQGRILLNAGHVTCLEPALTVLQAAKVFIEDVVGGREPVRRRWVKRGEQTVEYRQNTTGETNSRFSLICPERLLLDSRRT
;
A
#
# COMPACT_ATOMS: atom_id res chain seq x y z
N MET A 1 22.51 10.78 -31.68
CA MET A 1 22.07 9.39 -31.49
C MET A 1 20.79 9.48 -30.70
N ALA A 2 19.68 8.96 -31.22
CA ALA A 2 18.39 9.04 -30.54
C ALA A 2 18.52 8.38 -29.16
N ASN A 3 18.06 9.08 -28.12
CA ASN A 3 17.95 8.54 -26.77
C ASN A 3 17.04 7.30 -26.90
N ASP A 4 17.63 6.10 -26.84
CA ASP A 4 16.88 4.85 -26.72
C ASP A 4 16.28 4.92 -25.32
N ASN A 5 15.09 5.55 -25.23
CA ASN A 5 14.38 5.78 -23.98
C ASN A 5 14.13 4.39 -23.41
N LYS A 6 14.99 3.95 -22.47
CA LYS A 6 14.98 2.58 -22.00
C LYS A 6 13.59 2.30 -21.42
N ARG A 7 12.83 1.44 -22.08
CA ARG A 7 11.52 1.02 -21.58
C ARG A 7 11.69 0.38 -20.21
N SER A 8 10.87 0.81 -19.27
CA SER A 8 10.88 0.39 -17.88
C SER A 8 9.64 -0.44 -17.60
N ALA A 9 9.75 -1.43 -16.70
CA ALA A 9 8.60 -2.15 -16.14
C ALA A 9 7.72 -1.23 -15.26
N PHE A 10 8.26 -0.07 -14.88
CA PHE A 10 7.62 0.89 -13.99
C PHE A 10 7.28 2.18 -14.73
N ASN A 11 6.20 2.83 -14.28
CA ASN A 11 5.93 4.23 -14.57
C ASN A 11 5.67 4.98 -13.26
N ALA A 12 5.88 6.29 -13.24
CA ALA A 12 5.64 7.12 -12.07
C ALA A 12 4.79 8.35 -12.41
N THR A 13 3.91 8.71 -11.48
CA THR A 13 3.05 9.90 -11.56
C THR A 13 3.19 10.67 -10.26
N ARG A 14 3.24 12.01 -10.34
CA ARG A 14 3.31 12.86 -9.15
C ARG A 14 1.94 12.95 -8.48
N LEU A 15 1.90 12.69 -7.17
CA LEU A 15 0.70 12.89 -6.35
C LEU A 15 0.73 14.25 -5.62
N THR A 16 1.90 14.63 -5.09
CA THR A 16 2.12 15.93 -4.44
C THR A 16 3.51 16.47 -4.79
N SER A 17 3.87 17.65 -4.31
CA SER A 17 5.23 18.19 -4.52
C SER A 17 6.35 17.29 -4.00
N SER A 18 6.07 16.37 -3.07
CA SER A 18 7.06 15.46 -2.48
C SER A 18 6.73 13.97 -2.62
N THR A 19 5.61 13.60 -3.25
CA THR A 19 5.16 12.19 -3.32
C THR A 19 4.87 11.77 -4.75
N PHE A 20 5.35 10.58 -5.10
CA PHE A 20 5.09 9.92 -6.37
C PHE A 20 4.44 8.56 -6.15
N LEU A 21 3.53 8.22 -7.05
CA LEU A 21 3.00 6.87 -7.22
C LEU A 21 3.77 6.19 -8.35
N ILE A 22 4.41 5.08 -8.04
CA ILE A 22 5.10 4.20 -8.98
C ILE A 22 4.21 2.96 -9.20
N LYS A 23 4.00 2.57 -10.46
CA LYS A 23 3.19 1.40 -10.82
C LYS A 23 3.98 0.44 -11.69
N GLU A 24 3.87 -0.85 -11.38
CA GLU A 24 4.18 -1.94 -12.32
C GLU A 24 2.92 -2.22 -13.16
N PHE A 25 2.84 -1.67 -14.38
CA PHE A 25 1.57 -1.63 -15.14
C PHE A 25 1.35 -2.83 -16.07
N ASP A 26 2.38 -3.61 -16.36
CA ASP A 26 2.32 -4.80 -17.21
C ASP A 26 3.14 -5.92 -16.58
N ASP A 27 2.90 -6.15 -15.28
CA ASP A 27 3.56 -7.21 -14.52
C ASP A 27 3.02 -8.60 -14.91
N ILE A 28 3.85 -9.64 -14.78
CA ILE A 28 3.48 -11.01 -15.16
C ILE A 28 2.43 -11.65 -14.24
N TYR A 29 2.14 -11.04 -13.10
CA TYR A 29 1.19 -11.55 -12.10
C TYR A 29 -0.20 -10.93 -12.25
N SER A 30 -0.32 -9.84 -13.04
CA SER A 30 -1.52 -9.02 -13.16
C SER A 30 -1.98 -8.43 -11.83
N GLU A 31 -1.05 -8.12 -10.93
CA GLU A 31 -1.35 -7.53 -9.61
C GLU A 31 -1.40 -6.01 -9.67
N HIS A 32 -0.62 -5.38 -10.55
CA HIS A 32 -0.56 -3.93 -10.72
C HIS A 32 -0.36 -3.12 -9.42
N PRO A 33 0.59 -3.49 -8.55
CA PRO A 33 0.74 -2.89 -7.23
C PRO A 33 1.18 -1.43 -7.30
N TYR A 34 0.74 -0.65 -6.31
CA TYR A 34 1.11 0.72 -6.08
C TYR A 34 2.29 0.79 -5.11
N VAL A 35 3.37 1.41 -5.55
CA VAL A 35 4.53 1.74 -4.72
C VAL A 35 4.58 3.25 -4.54
N TYR A 36 4.74 3.73 -3.31
CA TYR A 36 4.78 5.17 -3.03
C TYR A 36 6.18 5.63 -2.69
N ALA A 37 6.66 6.67 -3.37
CA ALA A 37 7.95 7.29 -3.11
C ALA A 37 7.76 8.70 -2.52
N ILE A 38 8.13 8.87 -1.25
CA ILE A 38 8.05 10.13 -0.52
C ILE A 38 9.46 10.73 -0.40
N ILE A 39 9.69 11.86 -1.05
CA ILE A 39 10.96 12.58 -1.08
C ILE A 39 11.06 13.50 0.13
N ILE A 40 12.02 13.24 1.02
CA ILE A 40 12.33 14.08 2.18
C ILE A 40 13.67 14.77 1.96
N PRO A 41 13.70 16.10 1.73
CA PRO A 41 14.94 16.85 1.51
C PRO A 41 15.89 16.82 2.72
N ALA A 42 17.19 16.98 2.47
CA ALA A 42 18.24 16.99 3.50
C ALA A 42 17.96 17.96 4.67
N LYS A 43 17.41 19.15 4.38
CA LYS A 43 17.09 20.15 5.41
C LYS A 43 16.06 19.67 6.44
N SER A 44 15.30 18.62 6.11
CA SER A 44 14.26 18.03 6.96
C SER A 44 14.75 16.79 7.71
N VAL A 45 15.96 16.28 7.44
CA VAL A 45 16.51 15.07 8.06
C VAL A 45 17.86 15.38 8.70
N LEU A 46 17.93 15.39 10.03
CA LEU A 46 19.15 15.72 10.78
C LEU A 46 20.34 14.77 10.48
N SER A 47 20.08 13.57 9.93
CA SER A 47 21.07 12.52 9.71
C SER A 47 21.48 12.29 8.26
N SER A 48 20.85 12.94 7.26
CA SER A 48 21.19 12.73 5.85
C SER A 48 21.70 14.00 5.18
N ARG A 49 22.91 13.92 4.62
CA ARG A 49 23.55 15.02 3.88
C ARG A 49 22.80 15.37 2.58
N HIS A 50 22.16 14.39 1.96
CA HIS A 50 21.52 14.53 0.64
C HIS A 50 19.99 14.36 0.69
N GLY A 51 19.43 13.96 1.84
CA GLY A 51 17.99 13.68 2.02
C GLY A 51 17.68 12.18 2.01
N THR A 52 16.40 11.84 2.07
CA THR A 52 15.93 10.45 2.15
C THR A 52 14.66 10.26 1.33
N ILE A 53 14.58 9.17 0.57
CA ILE A 53 13.34 8.71 -0.06
C ILE A 53 12.77 7.60 0.82
N ILE A 54 11.54 7.78 1.27
CA ILE A 54 10.78 6.70 1.91
C ILE A 54 9.99 6.01 0.82
N LEU A 55 10.26 4.71 0.63
CA LEU A 55 9.49 3.84 -0.24
C LEU A 55 8.50 3.05 0.59
N ILE A 56 7.23 3.09 0.20
CA ILE A 56 6.19 2.23 0.75
C ILE A 56 5.98 1.12 -0.27
N ASP A 57 6.32 -0.09 0.15
CA ASP A 57 6.39 -1.31 -0.66
C ASP A 57 7.38 -1.26 -1.83
N THR A 58 7.51 -2.38 -2.53
CA THR A 58 8.51 -2.58 -3.59
C THR A 58 7.98 -3.31 -4.82
N GLY A 59 6.68 -3.60 -4.86
CA GLY A 59 6.01 -4.18 -6.01
C GLY A 59 6.33 -5.66 -6.25
N CYS A 60 6.04 -6.10 -7.47
CA CYS A 60 6.26 -7.45 -7.98
C CYS A 60 7.70 -7.69 -8.49
N GLY A 61 8.63 -6.76 -8.24
CA GLY A 61 10.04 -6.92 -8.57
C GLY A 61 10.38 -6.66 -10.04
N GLY A 62 9.45 -6.06 -10.81
CA GLY A 62 9.67 -5.60 -12.17
C GLY A 62 9.66 -6.68 -13.24
N ALA A 63 9.13 -7.87 -12.94
CA ALA A 63 8.90 -8.91 -13.92
C ALA A 63 7.70 -8.53 -14.81
N SER A 64 7.94 -8.26 -16.10
CA SER A 64 6.94 -7.70 -17.01
C SER A 64 6.61 -8.60 -18.21
N ASN A 65 5.38 -8.51 -18.72
CA ASN A 65 4.99 -9.13 -19.99
C ASN A 65 5.52 -8.35 -21.21
N ASP A 66 5.97 -7.10 -21.06
CA ASP A 66 6.60 -6.35 -22.16
C ASP A 66 8.04 -6.86 -22.37
N PRO A 67 8.33 -7.58 -23.48
CA PRO A 67 9.67 -8.09 -23.74
C PRO A 67 10.69 -6.97 -23.99
N ASN A 68 10.25 -5.72 -24.13
CA ASN A 68 11.11 -4.56 -24.33
C ASN A 68 11.40 -3.81 -23.02
N ALA A 69 10.83 -4.22 -21.88
CA ALA A 69 11.16 -3.65 -20.57
C ALA A 69 12.60 -4.03 -20.21
N ARG A 70 13.53 -3.08 -20.35
CA ARG A 70 14.96 -3.26 -20.06
C ARG A 70 15.33 -2.89 -18.64
N ILE A 71 14.52 -2.04 -17.99
CA ILE A 71 14.70 -1.63 -16.60
C ILE A 71 13.63 -2.35 -15.77
N SER A 72 14.05 -3.37 -15.03
CA SER A 72 13.23 -4.16 -14.12
C SER A 72 13.59 -3.93 -12.64
N SER A 73 14.71 -3.28 -12.35
CA SER A 73 15.02 -2.87 -10.99
C SER A 73 14.28 -1.58 -10.64
N LEU A 74 13.46 -1.63 -9.58
CA LEU A 74 12.77 -0.45 -9.04
C LEU A 74 13.77 0.65 -8.67
N ARG A 75 14.92 0.28 -8.10
CA ARG A 75 15.98 1.25 -7.78
C ARG A 75 16.58 1.88 -9.04
N GLU A 76 16.92 1.07 -10.04
CA GLU A 76 17.44 1.60 -11.31
C GLU A 76 16.42 2.55 -11.96
N PHE A 77 15.13 2.21 -11.92
CA PHE A 77 14.06 3.10 -12.38
C PHE A 77 14.11 4.46 -11.67
N ILE A 78 14.05 4.45 -10.33
CA ILE A 78 14.05 5.68 -9.51
C ILE A 78 15.31 6.54 -9.77
N GLU A 79 16.47 5.91 -9.98
CA GLU A 79 17.76 6.60 -10.10
C GLU A 79 18.10 7.05 -11.53
N THR A 80 17.51 6.43 -12.57
CA THR A 80 17.98 6.63 -13.95
C THR A 80 16.90 6.98 -14.97
N VAL A 81 15.62 6.72 -14.69
CA VAL A 81 14.54 6.95 -15.66
C VAL A 81 13.94 8.33 -15.47
N GLU A 82 13.88 9.11 -16.54
CA GLU A 82 13.22 10.41 -16.55
C GLU A 82 11.72 10.24 -16.32
N VAL A 83 11.19 10.94 -15.32
CA VAL A 83 9.75 10.98 -15.02
C VAL A 83 9.19 12.31 -15.51
N THR A 84 8.22 12.28 -16.41
CA THR A 84 7.60 13.50 -16.98
C THR A 84 7.12 14.45 -15.90
N ASP A 85 6.44 13.92 -14.88
CA ASP A 85 5.92 14.71 -13.76
C ASP A 85 7.01 15.19 -12.80
N ASN A 86 8.26 14.80 -13.02
CA ASN A 86 9.43 15.26 -12.28
C ASN A 86 10.37 16.09 -13.15
N ASP A 87 9.80 16.96 -13.99
CA ASP A 87 10.54 17.83 -14.92
C ASP A 87 11.48 17.05 -15.86
N ASN A 88 11.08 15.83 -16.25
CA ASN A 88 11.88 14.88 -17.02
C ASN A 88 13.23 14.56 -16.33
N LYS A 89 13.23 14.44 -15.00
CA LYS A 89 14.38 13.98 -14.21
C LYS A 89 14.05 12.69 -13.48
N PRO A 90 15.04 11.82 -13.23
CA PRO A 90 14.86 10.72 -12.30
C PRO A 90 14.50 11.23 -10.90
N LEU A 91 13.76 10.41 -10.15
CA LEU A 91 13.33 10.74 -8.79
C LEU A 91 14.53 10.84 -7.83
N ASN A 92 15.60 10.07 -8.07
CA ASN A 92 16.86 10.10 -7.30
C ASN A 92 18.09 10.10 -8.23
N GLY A 93 18.09 11.00 -9.21
CA GLY A 93 19.21 11.12 -10.16
C GLY A 93 20.51 11.57 -9.51
N ASP A 94 21.64 11.24 -10.14
CA ASP A 94 22.95 11.75 -9.74
C ASP A 94 23.15 13.16 -10.29
N ASP A 95 22.72 14.18 -9.53
CA ASP A 95 23.09 15.58 -9.78
C ASP A 95 24.41 15.86 -9.05
N ASP A 96 25.44 16.25 -9.80
CA ASP A 96 26.80 16.62 -9.34
C ASP A 96 26.80 17.60 -8.15
N ARG A 97 25.69 18.31 -7.88
CA ARG A 97 25.55 19.30 -6.81
C ARG A 97 24.93 18.79 -5.51
N GLN A 98 24.17 17.69 -5.56
CA GLN A 98 23.38 17.21 -4.40
C GLN A 98 23.68 15.78 -3.99
N GLY A 99 24.22 14.94 -4.89
CA GLY A 99 24.45 13.52 -4.61
C GLY A 99 23.15 12.74 -4.37
N ARG A 100 23.23 11.41 -4.40
CA ARG A 100 22.04 10.55 -4.24
C ARG A 100 21.50 10.57 -2.81
N MET A 101 20.18 10.59 -2.69
CA MET A 101 19.43 10.42 -1.44
C MET A 101 19.53 8.97 -0.96
N GLY A 102 19.51 8.77 0.35
CA GLY A 102 19.37 7.43 0.94
C GLY A 102 17.93 6.93 0.87
N TYR A 103 17.72 5.63 1.10
CA TYR A 103 16.39 5.02 1.14
C TYR A 103 16.02 4.49 2.52
N ILE A 104 14.74 4.58 2.84
CA ILE A 104 14.08 3.78 3.88
C ILE A 104 12.91 3.08 3.20
N VAL A 105 12.85 1.75 3.30
CA VAL A 105 11.74 0.96 2.76
C VAL A 105 10.82 0.61 3.90
N VAL A 106 9.52 0.86 3.75
CA VAL A 106 8.46 0.46 4.68
C VAL A 106 7.60 -0.55 3.95
N LEU A 107 7.57 -1.78 4.45
CA LEU A 107 6.72 -2.84 3.89
C LEU A 107 5.38 -2.81 4.64
N THR A 108 4.29 -2.59 3.91
CA THR A 108 2.93 -2.60 4.48
C THR A 108 2.56 -3.98 5.00
N HIS A 109 3.02 -5.03 4.31
CA HIS A 109 2.99 -6.42 4.75
C HIS A 109 3.89 -7.28 3.85
N CYS A 110 3.96 -8.59 4.10
CA CYS A 110 4.93 -9.48 3.45
C CYS A 110 4.47 -10.21 2.18
N HIS A 111 3.29 -9.93 1.60
CA HIS A 111 2.91 -10.55 0.33
C HIS A 111 3.85 -10.18 -0.81
N TYR A 112 3.99 -11.10 -1.77
CA TYR A 112 4.96 -11.05 -2.86
C TYR A 112 4.91 -9.72 -3.64
N ASP A 113 3.72 -9.27 -4.00
CA ASP A 113 3.43 -8.03 -4.71
C ASP A 113 3.80 -6.74 -3.96
N HIS A 114 4.24 -6.87 -2.70
CA HIS A 114 4.79 -5.77 -1.90
C HIS A 114 6.29 -5.92 -1.66
N ILE A 115 6.84 -7.13 -1.71
CA ILE A 115 8.21 -7.42 -1.27
C ILE A 115 9.16 -7.90 -2.35
N LEU A 116 8.70 -8.30 -3.55
CA LEU A 116 9.58 -8.92 -4.56
C LEU A 116 10.71 -7.98 -5.01
N GLY A 117 10.51 -6.67 -4.98
CA GLY A 117 11.55 -5.68 -5.29
C GLY A 117 12.49 -5.32 -4.13
N VAL A 118 12.34 -5.89 -2.93
CA VAL A 118 13.03 -5.43 -1.72
C VAL A 118 14.55 -5.62 -1.77
N GLU A 119 15.05 -6.63 -2.48
CA GLU A 119 16.49 -6.88 -2.62
C GLU A 119 17.23 -5.77 -3.39
N HIS A 120 16.51 -4.98 -4.21
CA HIS A 120 17.05 -3.79 -4.87
C HIS A 120 17.53 -2.72 -3.86
N PHE A 121 17.09 -2.82 -2.61
CA PHE A 121 17.39 -1.89 -1.51
C PHE A 121 18.05 -2.59 -0.31
N SER A 122 18.81 -3.66 -0.56
CA SER A 122 19.50 -4.45 0.49
C SER A 122 20.51 -3.67 1.34
N ASP A 123 20.96 -2.50 0.88
CA ASP A 123 21.83 -1.56 1.61
C ASP A 123 21.04 -0.52 2.45
N SER A 124 19.71 -0.60 2.46
CA SER A 124 18.82 0.40 3.04
C SER A 124 18.14 -0.13 4.31
N LEU A 125 17.62 0.79 5.13
CA LEU A 125 16.80 0.41 6.28
C LEU A 125 15.44 -0.08 5.78
N ILE A 126 15.12 -1.34 6.06
CA ILE A 126 13.82 -1.95 5.75
C ILE A 126 13.02 -2.06 7.06
N LEU A 127 11.82 -1.48 7.09
CA LEU A 127 10.93 -1.45 8.24
C LEU A 127 9.70 -2.32 7.96
N ALA A 128 9.24 -3.04 8.99
CA ALA A 128 8.00 -3.82 8.94
C ALA A 128 7.32 -3.84 10.31
N SER A 129 6.08 -4.32 10.37
CA SER A 129 5.29 -4.36 11.60
C SER A 129 5.88 -5.32 12.63
N SER A 130 5.95 -4.89 13.90
CA SER A 130 6.24 -5.78 15.03
C SER A 130 4.98 -6.38 15.67
N HIS A 131 3.79 -6.20 15.09
CA HIS A 131 2.54 -6.66 15.71
C HIS A 131 2.50 -8.17 15.90
N TYR A 132 2.95 -8.93 14.89
CA TYR A 132 3.03 -10.38 14.92
C TYR A 132 4.39 -10.83 14.36
N PRO A 133 5.49 -10.72 15.13
CA PRO A 133 6.85 -10.91 14.61
C PRO A 133 7.08 -12.34 14.11
N GLU A 134 6.39 -13.32 14.70
CA GLU A 134 6.41 -14.72 14.30
C GLU A 134 5.93 -14.94 12.85
N PHE A 135 5.15 -14.00 12.28
CA PHE A 135 4.75 -14.05 10.87
C PHE A 135 5.97 -14.05 9.95
N PHE A 136 7.08 -13.43 10.35
CA PHE A 136 8.32 -13.40 9.56
C PHE A 136 9.16 -14.68 9.66
N HIS A 137 8.77 -15.66 10.48
CA HIS A 137 9.53 -16.92 10.62
C HIS A 137 9.39 -17.84 9.41
N ASN A 138 8.31 -17.71 8.63
CA ASN A 138 8.08 -18.49 7.42
C ASN A 138 7.64 -17.61 6.24
N ILE A 139 8.47 -16.63 5.90
CA ILE A 139 8.21 -15.72 4.79
C ILE A 139 7.89 -16.44 3.47
N PRO A 140 8.57 -17.52 3.04
CA PRO A 140 8.21 -18.18 1.78
C PRO A 140 6.75 -18.63 1.67
N GLU A 141 6.15 -19.04 2.79
CA GLU A 141 4.73 -19.40 2.83
C GLU A 141 3.84 -18.16 2.95
N HIS A 142 4.11 -17.31 3.94
CA HIS A 142 3.25 -16.17 4.26
C HIS A 142 3.28 -15.06 3.20
N SER A 143 4.35 -14.97 2.40
CA SER A 143 4.41 -14.07 1.25
C SER A 143 3.68 -14.60 0.02
N LEU A 144 3.17 -15.84 0.08
CA LEU A 144 2.59 -16.58 -1.05
C LEU A 144 3.59 -16.98 -2.15
N CYS A 145 4.89 -16.73 -1.96
CA CYS A 145 5.91 -17.13 -2.94
C CYS A 145 5.93 -18.64 -3.20
N ASN A 146 5.82 -19.47 -2.15
CA ASN A 146 5.72 -20.93 -2.29
C ASN A 146 4.49 -21.35 -3.09
N PHE A 147 3.35 -20.70 -2.84
CA PHE A 147 2.09 -20.98 -3.53
C PHE A 147 2.20 -20.68 -5.03
N LEU A 148 2.92 -19.61 -5.39
CA LEU A 148 3.19 -19.22 -6.78
C LEU A 148 4.39 -19.94 -7.40
N ASN A 149 5.14 -20.72 -6.62
CA ASN A 149 6.38 -21.37 -7.03
C ASN A 149 7.42 -20.35 -7.60
N ILE A 150 7.57 -19.22 -6.92
CA ILE A 150 8.51 -18.15 -7.28
C ILE A 150 9.60 -17.98 -6.21
N HIS A 151 10.65 -17.23 -6.55
CA HIS A 151 11.72 -16.90 -5.63
C HIS A 151 11.21 -15.99 -4.50
N THR A 152 11.43 -16.39 -3.25
CA THR A 152 11.23 -15.53 -2.10
C THR A 152 12.46 -14.62 -1.90
N PRO A 153 12.29 -13.28 -1.91
CA PRO A 153 13.40 -12.35 -1.72
C PRO A 153 14.00 -12.48 -0.32
N LYS A 154 15.30 -12.24 -0.18
CA LYS A 154 16.02 -12.31 1.08
C LYS A 154 16.29 -10.92 1.63
N TYR A 155 15.71 -10.64 2.79
CA TYR A 155 15.90 -9.39 3.51
C TYR A 155 15.75 -9.61 5.01
N LYS A 156 16.21 -8.63 5.80
CA LYS A 156 16.03 -8.63 7.26
C LYS A 156 15.37 -7.32 7.68
N PRO A 157 14.05 -7.32 7.90
CA PRO A 157 13.37 -6.11 8.33
C PRO A 157 13.75 -5.77 9.78
N THR A 158 13.76 -4.48 10.08
CA THR A 158 13.69 -3.96 11.44
C THR A 158 12.22 -3.86 11.80
N LEU A 159 11.77 -4.68 12.76
CA LEU A 159 10.39 -4.66 13.21
C LEU A 159 10.15 -3.46 14.13
N VAL A 160 9.13 -2.66 13.84
CA VAL A 160 8.85 -1.41 14.56
C VAL A 160 7.49 -1.45 15.27
N PRO A 161 7.35 -0.82 16.46
CA PRO A 161 6.11 -0.79 17.21
C PRO A 161 5.04 0.10 16.56
N HIS A 162 3.80 -0.08 16.99
CA HIS A 162 2.69 0.82 16.63
C HIS A 162 3.03 2.25 17.08
N GLY A 163 2.79 3.23 16.22
CA GLY A 163 3.13 4.63 16.46
C GLY A 163 4.60 4.99 16.24
N HIS A 164 5.42 4.08 15.69
CA HIS A 164 6.81 4.39 15.35
C HIS A 164 6.90 5.54 14.34
N THR A 165 7.80 6.49 14.58
CA THR A 165 7.97 7.65 13.70
C THR A 165 9.29 7.57 12.92
N ILE A 166 9.19 7.77 11.60
CA ILE A 166 10.35 7.87 10.70
C ILE A 166 10.66 9.35 10.51
N SER A 167 11.91 9.73 10.79
CA SER A 167 12.40 11.11 10.67
C SER A 167 11.54 12.15 11.42
N ASN A 168 10.89 11.75 12.52
CA ASN A 168 9.92 12.56 13.29
C ASN A 168 8.78 13.16 12.44
N ARG A 169 8.46 12.54 11.31
CA ARG A 169 7.51 13.05 10.31
C ARG A 169 6.42 12.02 10.03
N ILE A 170 6.82 10.85 9.57
CA ILE A 170 5.90 9.80 9.12
C ILE A 170 5.61 8.87 10.29
N THR A 171 4.34 8.52 10.50
CA THR A 171 3.92 7.60 11.57
C THR A 171 3.49 6.26 10.99
N ILE A 172 3.98 5.16 11.58
CA ILE A 172 3.54 3.80 11.27
C ILE A 172 2.47 3.38 12.26
N LEU A 173 1.33 2.91 11.74
CA LEU A 173 0.20 2.39 12.51
C LEU A 173 0.02 0.91 12.16
N HIS A 174 0.02 0.02 13.15
CA HIS A 174 -0.32 -1.39 12.91
C HIS A 174 -1.81 -1.52 12.59
N THR A 175 -2.14 -2.23 11.50
CA THR A 175 -3.51 -2.42 11.01
C THR A 175 -3.72 -3.87 10.60
N PRO A 176 -3.63 -4.84 11.53
CA PRO A 176 -3.89 -6.24 11.24
C PRO A 176 -5.28 -6.43 10.65
N GLY A 177 -5.41 -7.38 9.73
CA GLY A 177 -6.72 -7.73 9.16
C GLY A 177 -6.57 -8.46 7.85
N HIS A 178 -6.01 -7.80 6.84
CA HIS A 178 -5.60 -8.46 5.60
C HIS A 178 -4.56 -9.56 5.90
N THR A 179 -3.46 -9.18 6.55
CA THR A 179 -2.52 -10.12 7.20
C THR A 179 -2.26 -9.71 8.65
N PRO A 180 -1.68 -10.60 9.48
CA PRO A 180 -1.26 -10.27 10.84
C PRO A 180 -0.17 -9.18 10.93
N ASP A 181 0.68 -9.06 9.91
CA ASP A 181 1.77 -8.07 9.85
C ASP A 181 1.39 -6.76 9.13
N SER A 182 0.15 -6.61 8.69
CA SER A 182 -0.34 -5.43 8.00
C SER A 182 -0.14 -4.13 8.82
N LEU A 183 0.31 -3.08 8.14
CA LEU A 183 0.46 -1.73 8.68
C LEU A 183 -0.02 -0.66 7.69
N THR A 184 -0.25 0.52 8.24
CA THR A 184 -0.60 1.75 7.56
C THR A 184 0.47 2.82 7.84
N VAL A 185 0.75 3.67 6.85
CA VAL A 185 1.70 4.78 6.96
C VAL A 185 0.94 6.09 6.88
N TYR A 186 1.20 7.01 7.79
CA TYR A 186 0.61 8.35 7.79
C TYR A 186 1.70 9.42 7.59
N ASP A 187 1.58 10.23 6.54
CA ASP A 187 2.39 11.42 6.31
C ASP A 187 1.55 12.69 6.54
N PRO A 188 1.74 13.40 7.67
CA PRO A 188 1.00 14.63 7.96
C PRO A 188 1.52 15.86 7.21
N THR A 189 2.65 15.76 6.52
CA THR A 189 3.45 16.95 6.10
C THR A 189 3.65 17.08 4.59
N SER A 190 2.94 16.29 3.81
CA SER A 190 2.66 16.64 2.43
C SER A 190 1.77 17.90 2.41
N GLU A 191 1.76 18.64 1.29
CA GLU A 191 0.81 19.76 1.08
C GLU A 191 -0.64 19.34 1.35
N GLN A 192 -0.90 18.05 1.21
CA GLN A 192 -2.12 17.35 1.53
C GLN A 192 -1.77 16.11 2.36
N PRO A 193 -2.24 15.96 3.61
CA PRO A 193 -1.93 14.79 4.44
C PRO A 193 -2.36 13.48 3.78
N MET A 194 -1.52 12.45 3.84
CA MET A 194 -1.75 11.17 3.17
C MET A 194 -1.69 9.98 4.13
N LEU A 195 -2.60 9.02 3.91
CA LEU A 195 -2.69 7.75 4.60
C LEU A 195 -2.50 6.61 3.59
N TYR A 196 -1.49 5.77 3.78
CA TYR A 196 -1.18 4.64 2.93
C TYR A 196 -1.55 3.33 3.63
N VAL A 197 -2.60 2.65 3.17
CA VAL A 197 -3.25 1.56 3.90
C VAL A 197 -2.85 0.15 3.45
N GLY A 198 -1.95 0.05 2.45
CA GLY A 198 -1.58 -1.22 1.82
C GLY A 198 -2.84 -1.96 1.36
N ASP A 199 -2.90 -3.25 1.69
CA ASP A 199 -3.96 -4.16 1.25
C ASP A 199 -5.15 -4.24 2.20
N SER A 200 -5.26 -3.29 3.13
CA SER A 200 -6.37 -3.26 4.07
C SER A 200 -7.71 -3.11 3.36
N LEU A 201 -7.80 -2.31 2.29
CA LEU A 201 -9.02 -2.11 1.51
C LEU A 201 -8.71 -1.48 0.15
N TYR A 202 -9.63 -1.65 -0.80
CA TYR A 202 -9.67 -0.93 -2.07
C TYR A 202 -11.11 -0.70 -2.50
N GLU A 203 -11.27 0.18 -3.48
CA GLU A 203 -12.50 0.39 -4.23
C GLU A 203 -12.37 -0.23 -5.61
N TYR A 204 -13.50 -0.66 -6.18
CA TYR A 204 -13.67 -1.19 -7.53
C TYR A 204 -12.98 -2.54 -7.82
N GLU A 205 -12.07 -2.98 -6.96
CA GLU A 205 -11.53 -4.35 -6.91
C GLU A 205 -11.90 -5.05 -5.59
N PRO A 206 -11.76 -6.39 -5.50
CA PRO A 206 -12.03 -7.12 -4.28
C PRO A 206 -11.09 -6.73 -3.14
N ILE A 207 -11.66 -6.46 -1.98
CA ILE A 207 -10.94 -6.57 -0.71
C ILE A 207 -10.69 -8.06 -0.49
N ILE A 208 -9.43 -8.49 -0.51
CA ILE A 208 -9.07 -9.91 -0.41
C ILE A 208 -8.58 -10.19 1.01
N PHE A 209 -9.06 -11.28 1.61
CA PHE A 209 -8.45 -11.86 2.81
C PHE A 209 -7.79 -13.19 2.45
N PRO A 210 -6.47 -13.37 2.71
CA PRO A 210 -5.81 -14.66 2.63
C PRO A 210 -6.23 -15.58 3.78
N ASN A 211 -5.71 -16.81 3.83
CA ASN A 211 -6.01 -17.77 4.91
C ASN A 211 -5.60 -17.24 6.29
N GLU A 212 -4.54 -16.44 6.30
CA GLU A 212 -3.90 -15.81 7.46
C GLU A 212 -4.64 -14.55 7.93
N GLY A 213 -5.61 -14.06 7.17
CA GLY A 213 -6.38 -12.86 7.48
C GLY A 213 -7.37 -13.02 8.64
N SER A 214 -7.89 -11.89 9.12
CA SER A 214 -8.83 -11.80 10.23
C SER A 214 -9.80 -10.65 10.02
N ILE A 215 -11.07 -10.95 9.74
CA ILE A 215 -12.12 -9.93 9.59
C ILE A 215 -12.39 -9.22 10.94
N VAL A 216 -12.21 -9.91 12.06
CA VAL A 216 -12.37 -9.32 13.40
C VAL A 216 -11.30 -8.26 13.66
N ASP A 217 -10.03 -8.59 13.38
CA ASP A 217 -8.94 -7.62 13.57
C ASP A 217 -9.01 -6.50 12.53
N TRP A 218 -9.46 -6.82 11.32
CA TRP A 218 -9.74 -5.81 10.30
C TRP A 218 -10.75 -4.77 10.79
N PHE A 219 -11.88 -5.19 11.39
CA PHE A 219 -12.84 -4.24 11.96
C PHE A 219 -12.22 -3.34 13.03
N ARG A 220 -11.42 -3.91 13.95
CA ARG A 220 -10.70 -3.13 14.97
C ARG A 220 -9.74 -2.13 14.34
N SER A 221 -9.01 -2.53 13.30
CA SER A 221 -8.10 -1.67 12.55
C SER A 221 -8.84 -0.55 11.84
N MET A 222 -9.98 -0.84 11.19
CA MET A 222 -10.78 0.19 10.53
C MET A 222 -11.37 1.18 11.52
N GLU A 223 -11.86 0.72 12.68
CA GLU A 223 -12.36 1.62 13.73
C GLU A 223 -11.26 2.53 14.26
N ALA A 224 -10.08 1.97 14.56
CA ALA A 224 -8.93 2.74 15.00
C ALA A 224 -8.46 3.75 13.94
N LEU A 225 -8.44 3.38 12.65
CA LEU A 225 -8.09 4.31 11.57
C LEU A 225 -9.14 5.41 11.40
N ILE A 226 -10.43 5.09 11.45
CA ILE A 226 -11.51 6.09 11.36
C ILE A 226 -11.40 7.10 12.51
N GLU A 227 -11.18 6.62 13.74
CA GLU A 227 -10.99 7.50 14.90
C GLU A 227 -9.70 8.32 14.77
N PHE A 228 -8.59 7.70 14.34
CA PHE A 228 -7.34 8.39 14.08
C PHE A 228 -7.51 9.52 13.07
N VAL A 229 -8.11 9.24 11.91
CA VAL A 229 -8.33 10.23 10.85
C VAL A 229 -9.23 11.35 11.34
N ARG A 230 -10.34 11.06 12.03
CA ARG A 230 -11.21 12.10 12.63
C ARG A 230 -10.43 13.01 13.56
N ASN A 231 -9.59 12.43 14.43
CA ASN A 231 -8.79 13.19 15.37
C ASN A 231 -7.76 14.07 14.64
N GLN A 232 -7.08 13.55 13.62
CA GLN A 232 -6.12 14.33 12.83
C GLN A 232 -6.80 15.45 12.03
N GLU A 233 -7.93 15.18 11.38
CA GLU A 233 -8.70 16.21 10.65
C GLU A 233 -9.21 17.30 11.59
N SER A 234 -9.68 16.94 12.79
CA SER A 234 -10.06 17.90 13.82
C SER A 234 -8.87 18.77 14.26
N LEU A 235 -7.67 18.19 14.44
CA LEU A 235 -6.45 18.94 14.75
C LEU A 235 -6.02 19.90 13.62
N LEU A 236 -6.39 19.60 12.38
CA LEU A 236 -6.19 20.46 11.22
C LEU A 236 -7.27 21.55 11.07
N GLY A 237 -8.27 21.58 11.96
CA GLY A 237 -9.38 22.52 11.90
C GLY A 237 -10.38 22.23 10.77
N ILE A 238 -10.47 20.97 10.36
CA ILE A 238 -11.43 20.49 9.36
C ILE A 238 -12.69 20.06 10.12
N ASP A 239 -13.64 20.98 10.25
CA ASP A 239 -14.91 20.69 10.91
C ASP A 239 -15.85 19.93 9.96
N SER A 240 -16.52 18.91 10.48
CA SER A 240 -17.40 18.01 9.72
C SER A 240 -18.69 18.68 9.19
N GLU A 241 -18.99 19.91 9.62
CA GLU A 241 -20.24 20.61 9.29
C GLU A 241 -20.10 21.62 8.14
N ASP A 242 -18.87 22.02 7.77
CA ASP A 242 -18.65 23.06 6.76
C ASP A 242 -17.97 22.52 5.48
N LYS A 243 -18.76 22.54 4.40
CA LYS A 243 -18.43 22.37 2.97
C LYS A 243 -18.43 20.93 2.43
N GLU A 244 -19.56 20.61 1.78
CA GLU A 244 -19.80 19.40 0.97
C GLU A 244 -18.93 19.28 -0.30
N ASP A 245 -17.95 20.14 -0.56
CA ASP A 245 -17.35 20.20 -1.92
C ASP A 245 -15.87 20.63 -1.99
N SER A 246 -15.11 20.59 -0.89
CA SER A 246 -13.65 20.72 -0.99
C SER A 246 -12.92 19.67 -0.17
N ASP A 247 -12.25 18.74 -0.86
CA ASP A 247 -11.27 17.81 -0.27
C ASP A 247 -10.02 18.51 0.28
N GLN A 248 -9.95 19.83 0.13
CA GLN A 248 -8.82 20.64 0.53
C GLN A 248 -8.56 20.51 2.04
N GLY A 249 -7.39 19.97 2.37
CA GLY A 249 -6.96 19.72 3.76
C GLY A 249 -7.33 18.34 4.32
N ARG A 250 -8.31 17.62 3.75
CA ARG A 250 -8.74 16.29 4.23
C ARG A 250 -7.65 15.23 4.08
N ILE A 251 -7.61 14.23 4.95
CA ILE A 251 -6.62 13.16 4.78
C ILE A 251 -6.99 12.33 3.55
N LEU A 252 -6.06 12.15 2.62
CA LEU A 252 -6.27 11.33 1.42
C LEU A 252 -5.72 9.92 1.62
N LEU A 253 -6.54 8.92 1.30
CA LEU A 253 -6.24 7.50 1.36
C LEU A 253 -5.63 7.01 0.05
N ASN A 254 -4.63 6.14 0.23
CA ASN A 254 -3.80 5.57 -0.81
C ASN A 254 -3.63 4.08 -0.50
N ALA A 255 -4.16 3.19 -1.32
CA ALA A 255 -4.12 1.74 -1.07
C ALA A 255 -2.99 1.04 -1.85
N GLY A 256 -2.75 -0.23 -1.56
CA GLY A 256 -1.78 -1.06 -2.27
C GLY A 256 -2.12 -1.26 -3.75
N HIS A 257 -3.40 -1.11 -4.12
CA HIS A 257 -3.90 -1.26 -5.49
C HIS A 257 -5.04 -0.29 -5.76
N VAL A 258 -5.22 0.07 -7.03
CA VAL A 258 -6.37 0.80 -7.63
C VAL A 258 -6.72 2.16 -7.01
N THR A 259 -7.09 2.21 -5.73
CA THR A 259 -7.51 3.39 -4.96
C THR A 259 -6.34 4.29 -4.58
N CYS A 260 -6.35 5.53 -5.02
CA CYS A 260 -5.40 6.56 -4.59
C CYS A 260 -6.04 7.96 -4.64
N LEU A 261 -5.62 8.83 -3.72
CA LEU A 261 -6.11 10.21 -3.59
C LEU A 261 -7.61 10.35 -3.27
N GLU A 262 -8.17 9.40 -2.53
CA GLU A 262 -9.59 9.42 -2.13
C GLU A 262 -9.77 9.92 -0.69
N PRO A 263 -10.85 10.62 -0.32
CA PRO A 263 -11.06 11.09 1.05
C PRO A 263 -11.11 9.94 2.07
N ALA A 264 -10.16 9.90 3.00
CA ALA A 264 -9.90 8.74 3.84
C ALA A 264 -11.11 8.32 4.68
N LEU A 265 -11.79 9.26 5.35
CA LEU A 265 -12.99 8.94 6.14
C LEU A 265 -14.10 8.34 5.29
N THR A 266 -14.33 8.89 4.09
CA THR A 266 -15.38 8.42 3.18
C THR A 266 -15.14 6.98 2.77
N VAL A 267 -13.90 6.65 2.38
CA VAL A 267 -13.55 5.30 1.92
C VAL A 267 -13.56 4.32 3.09
N LEU A 268 -12.91 4.64 4.22
CA LEU A 268 -12.84 3.77 5.40
C LEU A 268 -14.23 3.42 5.94
N GLN A 269 -15.11 4.42 6.07
CA GLN A 269 -16.47 4.20 6.56
C GLN A 269 -17.30 3.36 5.59
N ALA A 270 -17.21 3.65 4.29
CA ALA A 270 -17.98 2.92 3.28
C ALA A 270 -17.53 1.45 3.15
N ALA A 271 -16.21 1.19 3.19
CA ALA A 271 -15.67 -0.17 3.21
C ALA A 271 -16.11 -0.93 4.47
N LYS A 272 -16.07 -0.28 5.65
CA LYS A 272 -16.53 -0.86 6.90
C LYS A 272 -17.99 -1.29 6.82
N VAL A 273 -18.88 -0.39 6.39
CA VAL A 273 -20.32 -0.66 6.24
C VAL A 273 -20.55 -1.83 5.28
N PHE A 274 -19.84 -1.88 4.15
CA PHE A 274 -19.95 -2.99 3.21
C PHE A 274 -19.58 -4.35 3.85
N ILE A 275 -18.46 -4.44 4.58
CA ILE A 275 -18.09 -5.69 5.24
C ILE A 275 -19.07 -6.02 6.39
N GLU A 276 -19.60 -5.02 7.11
CA GLU A 276 -20.70 -5.22 8.08
C GLU A 276 -21.95 -5.81 7.43
N ASP A 277 -22.29 -5.38 6.20
CA ASP A 277 -23.41 -5.93 5.43
C ASP A 277 -23.16 -7.38 5.02
N VAL A 278 -21.94 -7.72 4.60
CA VAL A 278 -21.56 -9.11 4.30
C VAL A 278 -21.63 -10.00 5.55
N VAL A 279 -21.02 -9.56 6.65
CA VAL A 279 -21.02 -10.30 7.92
C VAL A 279 -22.44 -10.45 8.45
N GLY A 280 -23.26 -9.40 8.36
CA GLY A 280 -24.67 -9.39 8.75
C GLY A 280 -25.60 -10.19 7.83
N GLY A 281 -25.09 -10.74 6.72
CA GLY A 281 -25.89 -11.53 5.77
C GLY A 281 -26.84 -10.71 4.89
N ARG A 282 -26.59 -9.39 4.78
CA ARG A 282 -27.35 -8.47 3.92
C ARG A 282 -26.87 -8.53 2.47
N GLU A 283 -25.61 -8.90 2.25
CA GLU A 283 -25.08 -9.16 0.91
C GLU A 283 -25.10 -10.67 0.56
N PRO A 284 -25.63 -11.07 -0.60
CA PRO A 284 -25.68 -12.46 -1.02
C PRO A 284 -24.30 -12.92 -1.54
N VAL A 285 -24.00 -14.20 -1.30
CA VAL A 285 -22.82 -14.85 -1.89
C VAL A 285 -22.99 -14.91 -3.41
N ARG A 286 -21.99 -14.42 -4.15
CA ARG A 286 -21.94 -14.46 -5.61
C ARG A 286 -21.31 -15.74 -6.13
N ARG A 287 -20.23 -16.18 -5.47
CA ARG A 287 -19.46 -17.34 -5.90
C ARG A 287 -18.87 -18.08 -4.71
N ARG A 288 -18.69 -19.40 -4.86
CA ARG A 288 -17.96 -20.27 -3.94
C ARG A 288 -16.98 -21.13 -4.73
N TRP A 289 -15.75 -21.30 -4.23
CA TRP A 289 -14.74 -22.20 -4.78
C TRP A 289 -13.75 -22.62 -3.71
N VAL A 290 -12.82 -23.52 -4.02
CA VAL A 290 -11.74 -23.90 -3.10
C VAL A 290 -10.45 -23.20 -3.54
N LYS A 291 -9.78 -22.49 -2.63
CA LYS A 291 -8.46 -21.86 -2.84
C LYS A 291 -7.60 -22.18 -1.61
N ARG A 292 -6.33 -22.58 -1.83
CA ARG A 292 -5.36 -22.90 -0.76
C ARG A 292 -5.94 -23.81 0.35
N GLY A 293 -6.72 -24.82 -0.05
CA GLY A 293 -7.29 -25.81 0.88
C GLY A 293 -8.53 -25.38 1.66
N GLU A 294 -9.03 -24.16 1.49
CA GLU A 294 -10.22 -23.66 2.17
C GLU A 294 -11.34 -23.30 1.19
N GLN A 295 -12.59 -23.36 1.65
CA GLN A 295 -13.74 -22.85 0.90
C GLN A 295 -13.70 -21.32 0.92
N THR A 296 -13.56 -20.71 -0.25
CA THR A 296 -13.53 -19.27 -0.49
C THR A 296 -14.86 -18.80 -1.05
N VAL A 297 -15.29 -17.61 -0.64
CA VAL A 297 -16.53 -16.97 -1.03
C VAL A 297 -16.28 -15.58 -1.60
N GLU A 298 -17.10 -15.17 -2.54
CA GLU A 298 -17.11 -13.83 -3.13
C GLU A 298 -18.43 -13.13 -2.86
N TYR A 299 -18.34 -11.86 -2.47
CA TYR A 299 -19.44 -10.93 -2.30
C TYR A 299 -19.20 -9.70 -3.16
N ARG A 300 -20.29 -9.05 -3.57
CA ARG A 300 -20.24 -7.82 -4.33
C ARG A 300 -21.39 -6.93 -3.90
N GLN A 301 -21.09 -5.69 -3.54
CA GLN A 301 -22.06 -4.72 -3.04
C GLN A 301 -23.23 -4.60 -4.04
N ASN A 302 -24.45 -4.77 -3.55
CA ASN A 302 -25.65 -4.57 -4.37
C ASN A 302 -26.01 -3.09 -4.40
N THR A 303 -25.55 -2.36 -5.40
CA THR A 303 -26.12 -1.05 -5.75
C THR A 303 -27.27 -1.26 -6.74
N THR A 304 -28.50 -0.97 -6.32
CA THR A 304 -29.67 -1.04 -7.20
C THR A 304 -29.51 -0.05 -8.36
N GLY A 305 -29.27 -0.56 -9.57
CA GLY A 305 -29.27 0.25 -10.80
C GLY A 305 -27.90 0.72 -11.30
N GLU A 306 -26.79 0.41 -10.61
CA GLU A 306 -25.44 0.75 -11.07
C GLU A 306 -24.71 -0.50 -11.58
N THR A 307 -24.04 -0.36 -12.73
CA THR A 307 -23.32 -1.46 -13.37
C THR A 307 -21.96 -1.76 -12.74
N ASN A 308 -21.49 -0.92 -11.81
CA ASN A 308 -20.18 -1.04 -11.17
C ASN A 308 -20.31 -0.85 -9.65
N SER A 309 -20.24 -1.94 -8.89
CA SER A 309 -20.26 -1.91 -7.43
C SER A 309 -18.96 -1.31 -6.90
N ARG A 310 -19.04 -0.39 -5.94
CA ARG A 310 -17.87 0.24 -5.32
C ARG A 310 -17.00 -0.74 -4.54
N PHE A 311 -17.61 -1.71 -3.84
CA PHE A 311 -16.87 -2.72 -3.07
C PHE A 311 -17.24 -4.16 -3.43
N SER A 312 -16.23 -5.03 -3.32
CA SER A 312 -16.40 -6.48 -3.33
C SER A 312 -15.44 -7.13 -2.32
N LEU A 313 -15.72 -8.37 -1.94
CA LEU A 313 -14.95 -9.09 -0.92
C LEU A 313 -14.70 -10.52 -1.37
N ILE A 314 -13.45 -10.98 -1.26
CA ILE A 314 -13.07 -12.38 -1.43
C ILE A 314 -12.36 -12.84 -0.16
N CYS A 315 -12.87 -13.90 0.48
CA CYS A 315 -12.26 -14.43 1.69
C CYS A 315 -12.58 -15.92 1.89
N PRO A 316 -11.78 -16.66 2.69
CA PRO A 316 -12.21 -17.94 3.23
C PRO A 316 -13.52 -17.79 4.02
N GLU A 317 -14.50 -18.67 3.76
CA GLU A 317 -15.82 -18.62 4.40
C GLU A 317 -15.71 -18.76 5.93
N ARG A 318 -14.68 -19.47 6.39
CA ARG A 318 -14.34 -19.60 7.82
C ARG A 318 -14.18 -18.23 8.49
N LEU A 319 -13.49 -17.28 7.86
CA LEU A 319 -13.24 -15.96 8.46
C LEU A 319 -14.54 -15.18 8.73
N LEU A 320 -15.55 -15.36 7.86
CA LEU A 320 -16.88 -14.78 8.07
C LEU A 320 -17.67 -15.49 9.17
N LEU A 321 -17.51 -16.81 9.29
CA LEU A 321 -18.15 -17.57 10.36
C LEU A 321 -17.54 -17.21 11.72
N ASP A 322 -16.23 -16.98 11.76
CA ASP A 322 -15.52 -16.56 12.97
C ASP A 322 -15.94 -15.12 13.37
N SER A 323 -16.08 -14.20 12.41
CA SER A 323 -16.52 -12.83 12.71
C SER A 323 -17.96 -12.76 13.24
N ARG A 324 -18.86 -13.64 12.78
CA ARG A 324 -20.25 -13.71 13.28
C ARG A 324 -20.40 -14.24 14.70
N ARG A 325 -19.34 -14.84 15.27
CA ARG A 325 -19.35 -15.44 16.62
C ARG A 325 -18.83 -14.50 17.70
N THR A 326 -18.23 -13.37 17.32
CA THR A 326 -17.59 -12.40 18.22
C THR A 326 -18.53 -11.24 18.52
#